data_AF-A0AAD9UZL2-F1
#
_entry.id   AF-A0AAD9UZL2-F1
#
_cell.length_a   1.000
_cell.length_b   1.000
_cell.length_c   1.000
_cell.angle_alpha   90.00
_cell.angle_beta   90.00
_cell.angle_gamma   90.00
#
_symmetry.space_group_name_H-M   'P 1'
#
loop_
_entity.id
_entity.type
_entity.pdbx_description
1 polymer ?
#
loop_
_entity_poly.entity_id
_entity_poly.type
_entity_poly.pdbx_seq_one_letter_code
_entity_poly.pdbx_strand_id
1 'polypeptide(L)'
;MVQSYFEREDTNLEVSVTQLFEQMENHESELSCPPSEGLDTMSLLRNLKVNTPSSDFSRMVNENVEMLLEERFMNNVKAFVDIMWFHSFLALESHIVENPDNLDIKVTRGDFTTATGKLNQLFASPEFYRYILCLFNAPACSTAQRSIAVELGTAVYFKFLEHLLSISRKEYRQEVVSFNVDDMSAAGRAKVRHVGGWAIRKVLEKSRRYVRANIWTENPVTMSTVQQHHSICELIEESLIGSVAVLEQESQHKDTLEVTEAHQYRETGLVHIEDAVYRFFMFLEKQRVHLLNDGMLRIEGANMVEEAYRKLKENNELKLKWQECFNSKDCEERKEILKDRSPGKVSSHERLLHFLEKHSDASVFVRVYTKAQLISLCMAYEVRFKQRDTKKVLATTLVETLKQATCRSIPFTALVDDRQFEVVRTINDEADATIDRNPKHIDCRSNQSLDDTNWLLLSKDSFLQSLINL
;
A
#
# COMPACT_ATOMS: atom_id res chain seq x y z
N MET A 1 10.34 -29.84 42.65
CA MET A 1 11.79 -29.59 42.76
C MET A 1 12.22 -28.93 41.45
N VAL A 2 12.02 -27.62 41.37
CA VAL A 2 12.47 -26.75 40.28
C VAL A 2 12.97 -25.50 41.00
N GLN A 3 14.29 -25.33 41.03
CA GLN A 3 14.96 -24.22 41.68
C GLN A 3 14.87 -23.01 40.75
N SER A 4 14.39 -21.90 41.29
CA SER A 4 14.17 -20.63 40.61
C SER A 4 15.48 -20.08 40.03
N TYR A 5 15.48 -19.80 38.73
CA TYR A 5 16.54 -19.11 37.97
C TYR A 5 16.45 -17.57 38.09
N PHE A 6 15.90 -17.07 39.20
CA PHE A 6 15.89 -15.65 39.56
C PHE A 6 16.56 -15.56 40.92
N GLU A 7 17.46 -14.58 41.10
CA GLU A 7 18.49 -14.47 42.14
C GLU A 7 19.84 -15.12 41.76
N ARG A 8 20.47 -14.60 40.69
CA ARG A 8 21.92 -14.40 40.78
C ARG A 8 22.09 -13.11 41.56
N GLU A 9 22.45 -13.25 42.83
CA GLU A 9 23.03 -12.16 43.60
C GLU A 9 24.26 -11.66 42.82
N ASP A 10 24.22 -10.41 42.36
CA ASP A 10 25.38 -9.71 41.81
C ASP A 10 26.46 -9.69 42.88
N THR A 11 27.35 -10.67 42.78
CA THR A 11 28.59 -10.68 43.54
C THR A 11 29.43 -9.57 42.92
N ASN A 12 29.43 -8.40 43.57
CA ASN A 12 30.36 -7.31 43.34
C ASN A 12 31.80 -7.84 43.52
N LEU A 13 32.32 -8.47 42.47
CA LEU A 13 33.74 -8.67 42.30
C LEU A 13 34.26 -7.30 41.84
N GLU A 14 34.97 -6.58 42.72
CA GLU A 14 35.72 -5.39 42.31
C GLU A 14 36.64 -5.78 41.15
N VAL A 15 36.28 -5.41 39.92
CA VAL A 15 37.14 -5.61 38.75
C VAL A 15 38.33 -4.67 38.90
N SER A 16 39.52 -5.23 39.02
CA SER A 16 40.75 -4.44 39.07
C SER A 16 40.98 -3.72 37.74
N VAL A 17 41.66 -2.58 37.75
CA VAL A 17 42.01 -1.83 36.52
C VAL A 17 42.72 -2.73 35.49
N THR A 18 43.57 -3.64 35.96
CA THR A 18 44.27 -4.62 35.11
C THR A 18 43.32 -5.59 34.42
N GLN A 19 42.32 -6.12 35.13
CA GLN A 19 41.30 -7.01 34.55
C GLN A 19 40.42 -6.29 33.54
N LEU A 20 40.17 -5.00 33.73
CA LEU A 20 39.44 -4.19 32.75
C LEU A 20 40.23 -4.03 31.44
N PHE A 21 41.53 -3.74 31.53
CA PHE A 21 42.38 -3.68 30.33
C PHE A 21 42.46 -5.03 29.62
N GLU A 22 42.55 -6.14 30.36
CA GLU A 22 42.50 -7.49 29.79
C GLU A 22 41.16 -7.77 29.09
N GLN A 23 40.03 -7.30 29.64
CA GLN A 23 38.73 -7.39 28.99
C GLN A 23 38.66 -6.57 27.71
N MET A 24 39.22 -5.36 27.72
CA MET A 24 39.27 -4.47 26.55
C MET A 24 40.12 -5.07 25.44
N GLU A 25 41.31 -5.60 25.76
CA GLU A 25 42.23 -6.18 24.77
C GLU A 25 41.70 -7.47 24.13
N ASN A 26 40.94 -8.26 24.89
CA ASN A 26 40.38 -9.53 24.43
C ASN A 26 38.97 -9.40 23.83
N HIS A 27 38.41 -8.21 23.75
CA HIS A 27 37.06 -8.00 23.25
C HIS A 27 37.02 -8.14 21.71
N GLU A 28 36.07 -8.92 21.18
CA GLU A 28 36.00 -9.22 19.73
C GLU A 28 35.43 -8.05 18.90
N SER A 29 34.59 -7.20 19.50
CA SER A 29 33.96 -6.06 18.82
C SER A 29 34.93 -4.91 18.56
N GLU A 30 34.93 -4.41 17.32
CA GLU A 30 35.69 -3.21 16.94
C GLU A 30 35.13 -1.93 17.60
N LEU A 31 33.86 -1.92 18.01
CA LEU A 31 33.21 -0.78 18.68
C LEU A 31 33.59 -0.64 20.15
N SER A 32 34.21 -1.68 20.72
CA SER A 32 34.70 -1.67 22.10
C SER A 32 35.84 -0.66 22.33
N CYS A 33 36.51 -0.22 21.27
CA CYS A 33 37.58 0.76 21.30
C CYS A 33 37.21 2.07 20.59
N PRO A 34 37.76 3.22 21.03
CA PRO A 34 37.60 4.48 20.32
C PRO A 34 38.13 4.40 18.88
N PRO A 35 37.47 5.05 17.90
CA PRO A 35 37.97 5.10 16.53
C PRO A 35 39.30 5.86 16.48
N SER A 36 40.25 5.33 15.70
CA SER A 36 41.57 5.95 15.49
C SER A 36 41.48 7.34 14.85
N GLU A 37 40.42 7.61 14.10
CA GLU A 37 40.11 8.91 13.50
C GLU A 37 38.80 9.47 14.07
N GLY A 38 38.83 10.68 14.64
CA GLY A 38 37.64 11.46 14.97
C GLY A 38 37.38 11.76 16.45
N LEU A 39 38.08 11.12 17.40
CA LEU A 39 38.00 11.47 18.82
C LEU A 39 39.12 12.46 19.21
N ASP A 40 38.84 13.76 19.11
CA ASP A 40 39.78 14.81 19.54
C ASP A 40 39.68 15.05 21.06
N THR A 41 40.39 14.22 21.82
CA THR A 41 40.46 14.29 23.28
C THR A 41 40.99 15.62 23.80
N MET A 42 41.88 16.29 23.04
CA MET A 42 42.43 17.58 23.45
C MET A 42 41.37 18.69 23.35
N SER A 43 40.56 18.67 22.29
CA SER A 43 39.40 19.56 22.19
C SER A 43 38.36 19.26 23.26
N LEU A 44 38.11 18.00 23.59
CA LEU A 44 37.21 17.63 24.71
C LEU A 44 37.67 18.26 26.03
N LEU A 45 38.95 18.10 26.38
CA LEU A 45 39.53 18.71 27.59
C LEU A 45 39.45 20.23 27.59
N ARG A 46 39.79 20.89 26.47
CA ARG A 46 39.70 22.36 26.36
C ARG A 46 38.29 22.88 26.57
N ASN A 47 37.27 22.13 26.15
CA ASN A 47 35.87 22.48 26.32
C ASN A 47 35.39 22.39 27.78
N LEU A 48 36.13 21.72 28.66
CA LEU A 48 35.84 21.67 30.10
C LEU A 48 36.26 22.94 30.85
N LYS A 49 37.00 23.85 30.21
CA LYS A 49 37.42 25.10 30.85
C LYS A 49 36.23 26.03 31.05
N VAL A 50 36.17 26.62 32.24
CA VAL A 50 35.23 27.68 32.58
C VAL A 50 35.76 29.01 32.04
N ASN A 51 35.03 29.64 31.11
CA ASN A 51 35.44 30.87 30.42
C ASN A 51 35.68 32.07 31.37
N THR A 52 34.87 32.18 32.43
CA THR A 52 34.95 33.27 33.43
C THR A 52 34.98 32.69 34.84
N PRO A 53 36.14 32.20 35.32
CA PRO A 53 36.25 31.56 36.61
C PRO A 53 36.14 32.61 37.74
N SER A 54 34.99 32.64 38.41
CA SER A 54 34.70 33.59 39.50
C SER A 54 34.83 32.98 40.89
N SER A 55 34.79 31.65 41.01
CA SER A 55 34.93 30.91 42.26
C SER A 55 36.25 30.14 42.34
N ASP A 56 36.72 29.86 43.55
CA ASP A 56 37.91 29.03 43.76
C ASP A 56 37.76 27.63 43.14
N PHE A 57 36.54 27.07 43.16
CA PHE A 57 36.22 25.84 42.46
C PHE A 57 36.45 25.97 40.95
N SER A 58 35.90 27.00 40.30
CA SER A 58 36.05 27.20 38.85
C SER A 58 37.50 27.48 38.43
N ARG A 59 38.28 28.12 39.29
CA ARG A 59 39.72 28.32 39.07
C ARG A 59 40.47 26.99 39.17
N MET A 60 40.16 26.18 40.18
CA MET A 60 40.74 24.86 40.38
C MET A 60 40.36 23.89 39.26
N VAL A 61 39.15 23.98 38.70
CA VAL A 61 38.76 23.23 37.49
C VAL A 61 39.71 23.59 36.32
N ASN A 62 39.88 24.88 36.03
CA ASN A 62 40.75 25.32 34.94
C ASN A 62 42.21 24.89 35.15
N GLU A 63 42.74 25.00 36.37
CA GLU A 63 44.11 24.57 36.71
C GLU A 63 44.29 23.06 36.50
N ASN A 64 43.33 22.23 36.92
CA ASN A 64 43.38 20.79 36.72
C ASN A 64 43.22 20.40 35.24
N VAL A 65 42.41 21.14 34.46
CA VAL A 65 42.31 20.92 33.01
C VAL A 65 43.63 21.27 32.31
N GLU A 66 44.27 22.40 32.66
CA GLU A 66 45.60 22.74 32.12
C GLU A 66 46.65 21.69 32.45
N MET A 67 46.63 21.15 33.67
CA MET A 67 47.49 20.03 34.05
C MET A 67 47.27 18.80 33.15
N LEU A 68 46.01 18.43 32.88
CA LEU A 68 45.70 17.29 32.00
C LEU A 68 46.08 17.53 30.53
N LEU A 69 46.25 18.79 30.10
CA LEU A 69 46.73 19.13 28.77
C LEU A 69 48.26 19.02 28.62
N GLU A 70 48.99 18.82 29.72
CA GLU A 70 50.44 18.61 29.69
C GLU A 70 50.81 17.22 29.15
N GLU A 71 51.94 17.14 28.42
CA GLU A 71 52.40 15.92 27.75
C GLU A 71 52.54 14.73 28.70
N ARG A 72 53.00 14.96 29.94
CA ARG A 72 53.17 13.92 30.96
C ARG A 72 51.87 13.22 31.39
N PHE A 73 50.70 13.82 31.14
CA PHE A 73 49.39 13.25 31.48
C PHE A 73 48.66 12.65 30.28
N MET A 74 49.18 12.78 29.05
CA MET A 74 48.51 12.30 27.83
C MET A 74 48.17 10.81 27.89
N ASN A 75 49.07 9.97 28.42
CA ASN A 75 48.81 8.54 28.57
C ASN A 75 47.69 8.24 29.57
N ASN A 76 47.61 9.01 30.66
CA ASN A 76 46.55 8.86 31.66
C ASN A 76 45.20 9.28 31.10
N VAL A 77 45.18 10.39 30.35
CA VAL A 77 43.99 10.88 29.66
C VAL A 77 43.53 9.86 28.62
N LYS A 78 44.43 9.32 27.80
CA LYS A 78 44.11 8.27 26.82
C LYS A 78 43.52 7.04 27.51
N ALA A 79 44.18 6.53 28.54
CA ALA A 79 43.70 5.38 29.31
C ALA A 79 42.30 5.62 29.89
N PHE A 80 42.04 6.81 30.44
CA PHE A 80 40.72 7.17 30.95
C PHE A 80 39.66 7.22 29.86
N VAL A 81 39.99 7.79 28.69
CA VAL A 81 39.07 7.83 27.54
C VAL A 81 38.76 6.44 27.03
N ASP A 82 39.76 5.57 26.88
CA ASP A 82 39.59 4.20 26.42
C ASP A 82 38.66 3.42 27.39
N ILE A 83 38.88 3.58 28.71
CA ILE A 83 38.02 2.99 29.75
C ILE A 83 36.58 3.50 29.64
N MET A 84 36.39 4.82 29.50
CA MET A 84 35.05 5.41 29.46
C MET A 84 34.30 5.04 28.18
N TRP A 85 35.01 4.91 27.06
CA TRP A 85 34.45 4.40 25.81
C TRP A 85 33.99 2.96 25.97
N PHE A 86 34.83 2.10 26.55
CA PHE A 86 34.48 0.70 26.77
C PHE A 86 33.27 0.52 27.68
N HIS A 87 33.15 1.31 28.77
CA HIS A 87 31.94 1.32 29.60
C HIS A 87 30.70 1.79 28.84
N SER A 88 30.87 2.74 27.91
CA SER A 88 29.77 3.20 27.03
C SER A 88 29.33 2.08 26.08
N PHE A 89 30.28 1.32 25.56
CA PHE A 89 30.03 0.13 24.75
C PHE A 89 29.29 -0.95 25.56
N LEU A 90 29.81 -1.39 26.70
CA LEU A 90 29.17 -2.42 27.56
C LEU A 90 27.75 -2.04 28.00
N ALA A 91 27.48 -0.74 28.17
CA ALA A 91 26.13 -0.28 28.51
C ALA A 91 25.10 -0.62 27.42
N LEU A 92 25.53 -0.70 26.16
CA LEU A 92 24.72 -0.92 24.97
C LEU A 92 25.05 -2.21 24.20
N GLU A 93 26.06 -2.96 24.61
CA GLU A 93 26.57 -4.17 23.93
C GLU A 93 25.46 -5.16 23.58
N SER A 94 24.54 -5.45 24.52
CA SER A 94 23.42 -6.37 24.28
C SER A 94 22.44 -5.92 23.19
N HIS A 95 22.55 -4.68 22.73
CA HIS A 95 21.72 -4.06 21.68
C HIS A 95 22.49 -3.83 20.37
N ILE A 96 23.76 -4.23 20.32
CA ILE A 96 24.64 -4.16 19.17
C ILE A 96 24.86 -5.59 18.68
N VAL A 97 24.39 -5.92 17.47
CA VAL A 97 24.67 -7.21 16.84
C VAL A 97 25.60 -6.98 15.66
N GLU A 98 26.87 -7.34 15.85
CA GLU A 98 27.89 -7.27 14.80
C GLU A 98 27.83 -8.56 13.97
N ASN A 99 27.35 -8.47 12.72
CA ASN A 99 27.55 -9.53 11.73
C ASN A 99 28.64 -9.11 10.74
N PRO A 100 29.41 -10.04 10.17
CA PRO A 100 30.47 -9.74 9.20
C PRO A 100 30.01 -8.89 8.00
N ASP A 101 28.72 -8.96 7.67
CA ASP A 101 28.11 -8.26 6.53
C ASP A 101 27.13 -7.13 6.91
N ASN A 102 26.78 -6.97 8.20
CA ASN A 102 25.75 -6.02 8.65
C ASN A 102 25.80 -5.72 10.15
N LEU A 103 25.83 -4.44 10.54
CA LEU A 103 25.74 -3.98 11.92
C LEU A 103 24.28 -3.64 12.29
N ASP A 104 23.61 -4.53 13.03
CA ASP A 104 22.23 -4.29 13.48
C ASP A 104 22.22 -3.63 14.87
N ILE A 105 21.98 -2.31 14.90
CA ILE A 105 21.85 -1.53 16.14
C ILE A 105 20.36 -1.34 16.44
N LYS A 106 19.83 -2.07 17.42
CA LYS A 106 18.43 -1.97 17.86
C LYS A 106 18.33 -1.41 19.28
N VAL A 107 18.48 -0.09 19.38
CA VAL A 107 18.40 0.62 20.66
C VAL A 107 17.07 1.38 20.72
N THR A 108 16.20 1.01 21.66
CA THR A 108 14.97 1.76 21.92
C THR A 108 15.24 2.96 22.83
N ARG A 109 14.27 3.86 22.97
CA ARG A 109 14.34 4.96 23.95
C ARG A 109 14.50 4.45 25.40
N GLY A 110 13.89 3.30 25.72
CA GLY A 110 14.04 2.67 27.03
C GLY A 110 15.48 2.22 27.28
N ASP A 111 16.13 1.66 26.26
CA ASP A 111 17.50 1.16 26.35
C ASP A 111 18.51 2.29 26.53
N PHE A 112 18.34 3.43 25.85
CA PHE A 112 19.17 4.63 26.12
C PHE A 112 19.00 5.15 27.55
N THR A 113 17.79 5.07 28.10
CA THR A 113 17.53 5.47 29.48
C THR A 113 18.27 4.54 30.44
N THR A 114 18.23 3.23 30.18
CA THR A 114 18.96 2.21 30.96
C THR A 114 20.47 2.37 30.86
N ALA A 115 21.02 2.56 29.65
CA ALA A 115 22.45 2.77 29.43
C ALA A 115 22.97 4.02 30.12
N THR A 116 22.23 5.13 30.03
CA THR A 116 22.55 6.37 30.76
C THR A 116 22.46 6.16 32.28
N GLY A 117 21.50 5.33 32.73
CA GLY A 117 21.40 4.89 34.13
C GLY A 117 22.64 4.14 34.62
N LYS A 118 23.14 3.17 33.84
CA LYS A 118 24.38 2.42 34.13
C LYS A 118 25.58 3.35 34.22
N LEU A 119 25.69 4.32 33.31
CA LEU A 119 26.77 5.32 33.33
C LEU A 119 26.73 6.20 34.60
N ASN A 120 25.54 6.64 35.01
CA ASN A 120 25.38 7.40 36.25
C ASN A 120 25.72 6.57 37.49
N GLN A 121 25.38 5.28 37.51
CA GLN A 121 25.78 4.36 38.57
C GLN A 121 27.30 4.21 38.62
N LEU A 122 27.96 4.09 37.46
CA LEU A 122 29.42 4.07 37.36
C LEU A 122 30.03 5.35 37.97
N PHE A 123 29.53 6.55 37.66
CA PHE A 123 30.07 7.79 38.23
C PHE A 123 29.94 7.92 39.75
N ALA A 124 29.04 7.15 40.36
CA ALA A 124 28.88 7.05 41.80
C ALA A 124 29.70 5.90 42.43
N SER A 125 30.33 5.05 41.62
CA SER A 125 30.98 3.82 42.05
C SER A 125 32.40 4.03 42.63
N PRO A 126 32.85 3.14 43.53
CA PRO A 126 34.25 3.10 43.98
C PRO A 126 35.25 2.88 42.85
N GLU A 127 34.86 2.14 41.81
CA GLU A 127 35.68 1.85 40.63
C GLU A 127 36.01 3.14 39.87
N PHE A 128 35.00 3.98 39.63
CA PHE A 128 35.20 5.27 38.98
C PHE A 128 36.11 6.20 39.79
N TYR A 129 36.03 6.14 41.13
CA TYR A 129 36.97 6.87 41.99
C TYR A 129 38.43 6.48 41.72
N ARG A 130 38.72 5.18 41.52
CA ARG A 130 40.06 4.70 41.16
C ARG A 130 40.52 5.24 39.81
N TYR A 131 39.63 5.33 38.83
CA TYR A 131 39.96 5.91 37.52
C TYR A 131 40.36 7.38 37.63
N ILE A 132 39.72 8.15 38.51
CA ILE A 132 40.08 9.56 38.73
C ILE A 132 41.48 9.69 39.35
N LEU A 133 41.81 8.84 40.33
CA LEU A 133 43.15 8.84 40.93
C LEU A 133 44.24 8.53 39.89
N CYS A 134 43.97 7.59 38.98
CA CYS A 134 44.87 7.27 37.87
C CYS A 134 44.98 8.43 36.87
N LEU A 135 43.85 9.06 36.51
CA LEU A 135 43.81 10.19 35.57
C LEU A 135 44.73 11.33 36.04
N PHE A 136 44.60 11.73 37.30
CA PHE A 136 45.38 12.83 37.88
C PHE A 136 46.71 12.41 38.53
N ASN A 137 47.03 11.12 38.54
CA ASN A 137 48.15 10.55 39.28
C ASN A 137 48.24 11.08 40.72
N ALA A 138 47.10 11.05 41.42
CA ALA A 138 46.93 11.70 42.72
C ALA A 138 46.59 10.68 43.82
N PRO A 139 47.02 10.90 45.08
CA PRO A 139 46.70 10.01 46.20
C PRO A 139 45.26 10.17 46.70
N ALA A 140 44.60 11.28 46.36
CA ALA A 140 43.21 11.56 46.70
C ALA A 140 42.57 12.45 45.63
N CYS A 141 41.25 12.35 45.48
CA CYS A 141 40.48 13.12 44.50
C CYS A 141 39.85 14.35 45.15
N SER A 142 40.05 15.53 44.55
CA SER A 142 39.31 16.75 44.90
C SER A 142 37.93 16.78 44.22
N THR A 143 37.03 17.64 44.71
CA THR A 143 35.71 17.85 44.07
C THR A 143 35.84 18.36 42.64
N ALA A 144 36.85 19.20 42.35
CA ALA A 144 37.09 19.71 40.99
C ALA A 144 37.56 18.60 40.05
N GLN A 145 38.49 17.75 40.49
CA GLN A 145 38.95 16.58 39.73
C GLN A 145 37.80 15.61 39.44
N ARG A 146 36.92 15.38 40.41
CA ARG A 146 35.72 14.56 40.21
C ARG A 146 34.78 15.17 39.17
N SER A 147 34.53 16.49 39.22
CA SER A 147 33.69 17.18 38.23
C SER A 147 34.25 17.01 36.82
N ILE A 148 35.55 17.25 36.65
CA ILE A 148 36.24 17.11 35.36
C ILE A 148 36.09 15.69 34.81
N ALA A 149 36.32 14.66 35.65
CA ALA A 149 36.22 13.28 35.21
C ALA A 149 34.78 12.89 34.81
N VAL A 150 33.77 13.37 35.55
CA VAL A 150 32.36 13.14 35.20
C VAL A 150 32.01 13.82 33.88
N GLU A 151 32.41 15.07 33.69
CA GLU A 151 32.14 15.82 32.46
C GLU A 151 32.88 15.20 31.26
N LEU A 152 34.14 14.80 31.43
CA LEU A 152 34.92 14.11 30.41
C LEU A 152 34.30 12.75 30.05
N GLY A 153 33.95 11.93 31.05
CA GLY A 153 33.29 10.64 30.82
C GLY A 153 31.94 10.78 30.12
N THR A 154 31.18 11.83 30.47
CA THR A 154 29.91 12.17 29.80
C THR A 154 30.14 12.58 28.35
N ALA A 155 31.16 13.40 28.08
CA ALA A 155 31.52 13.81 26.73
C ALA A 155 31.96 12.62 25.87
N VAL A 156 32.74 11.69 26.43
CA VAL A 156 33.13 10.44 25.76
C VAL A 156 31.90 9.58 25.43
N TYR A 157 30.97 9.43 26.36
CA TYR A 157 29.71 8.72 26.11
C TYR A 157 28.92 9.33 24.94
N PHE A 158 28.77 10.66 24.90
CA PHE A 158 28.11 11.31 23.76
C PHE A 158 28.86 11.10 22.45
N LYS A 159 30.20 11.09 22.46
CA LYS A 159 31.00 10.79 21.28
C LYS A 159 30.82 9.35 20.80
N PHE A 160 30.71 8.39 21.73
CA PHE A 160 30.33 7.02 21.40
C PHE A 160 28.96 6.94 20.71
N LEU A 161 27.95 7.65 21.24
CA LEU A 161 26.62 7.70 20.62
C LEU A 161 26.63 8.34 19.23
N GLU A 162 27.39 9.43 19.04
CA GLU A 162 27.59 10.06 17.73
C GLU A 162 28.24 9.09 16.75
N HIS A 163 29.22 8.30 17.22
CA HIS A 163 29.89 7.30 16.41
C HIS A 163 28.95 6.18 15.97
N LEU A 164 28.18 5.59 16.89
CA LEU A 164 27.13 4.60 16.58
C LEU A 164 26.11 5.14 15.55
N LEU A 165 25.68 6.40 15.71
CA LEU A 165 24.79 7.06 14.77
C LEU A 165 25.45 7.25 13.39
N SER A 166 26.75 7.52 13.34
CA SER A 166 27.48 7.68 12.09
C SER A 166 27.64 6.36 11.33
N ILE A 167 27.89 5.25 12.03
CA ILE A 167 28.08 3.94 11.42
C ILE A 167 26.75 3.40 10.90
N SER A 168 25.69 3.45 11.72
CA SER A 168 24.34 3.11 11.26
C SER A 168 23.99 3.86 9.97
N ARG A 169 24.22 5.19 9.91
CA ARG A 169 24.00 6.03 8.72
C ARG A 169 24.84 5.68 7.49
N LYS A 170 26.03 5.08 7.64
CA LYS A 170 26.86 4.66 6.50
C LYS A 170 26.30 3.38 5.85
N GLU A 171 25.78 2.44 6.62
CA GLU A 171 25.07 1.26 6.10
C GLU A 171 23.70 1.60 5.50
N TYR A 172 23.05 2.70 5.94
CA TYR A 172 21.85 3.25 5.27
C TYR A 172 22.09 3.60 3.78
N ARG A 173 23.34 3.69 3.31
CA ARG A 173 23.70 3.99 1.91
C ARG A 173 24.07 2.78 1.06
N GLN A 174 24.08 1.56 1.60
CA GLN A 174 24.17 0.38 0.72
C GLN A 174 22.93 0.32 -0.17
N GLU A 175 23.18 0.12 -1.47
CA GLU A 175 22.26 0.36 -2.58
C GLU A 175 20.85 -0.20 -2.32
N VAL A 176 19.88 0.70 -2.17
CA VAL A 176 18.46 0.36 -2.31
C VAL A 176 18.34 -0.35 -3.65
N VAL A 177 17.94 -1.62 -3.65
CA VAL A 177 17.67 -2.37 -4.89
C VAL A 177 16.58 -1.62 -5.65
N SER A 178 16.99 -0.80 -6.62
CA SER A 178 16.06 0.02 -7.39
C SER A 178 15.45 -0.86 -8.49
N PHE A 179 14.29 -1.43 -8.23
CA PHE A 179 13.54 -2.14 -9.26
C PHE A 179 12.79 -1.11 -10.13
N ASN A 180 13.26 -0.92 -11.37
CA ASN A 180 12.54 -0.10 -12.33
C ASN A 180 11.48 -0.93 -13.07
N VAL A 181 10.21 -0.63 -12.81
CA VAL A 181 9.06 -1.28 -13.45
C VAL A 181 9.07 -1.06 -14.97
N ASP A 182 9.58 0.09 -15.44
CA ASP A 182 9.62 0.40 -16.87
C ASP A 182 10.62 -0.51 -17.64
N ASP A 183 11.64 -1.01 -16.94
CA ASP A 183 12.70 -1.87 -17.50
C ASP A 183 12.43 -3.37 -17.32
N MET A 184 11.23 -3.75 -16.86
CA MET A 184 10.86 -5.16 -16.70
C MET A 184 10.97 -5.93 -18.01
N SER A 185 11.39 -7.19 -17.94
CA SER A 185 11.36 -8.10 -19.09
C SER A 185 9.92 -8.30 -19.62
N ALA A 186 9.80 -8.78 -20.86
CA ALA A 186 8.49 -9.11 -21.44
C ALA A 186 7.67 -10.06 -20.53
N ALA A 187 8.33 -11.06 -19.94
CA ALA A 187 7.71 -11.97 -18.98
C ALA A 187 7.19 -11.24 -17.72
N GLY A 188 7.97 -10.29 -17.18
CA GLY A 188 7.56 -9.46 -16.04
C GLY A 188 6.34 -8.60 -16.37
N ARG A 189 6.37 -7.89 -17.50
CA ARG A 189 5.24 -7.09 -18.02
C ARG A 189 3.99 -7.93 -18.25
N ALA A 190 4.14 -9.11 -18.83
CA ALA A 190 3.03 -10.03 -19.07
C ALA A 190 2.42 -10.57 -17.75
N LYS A 191 3.25 -10.77 -16.72
CA LYS A 191 2.77 -11.12 -15.38
C LYS A 191 1.92 -10.01 -14.76
N VAL A 192 2.28 -8.74 -14.95
CA VAL A 192 1.44 -7.61 -14.50
C VAL A 192 0.08 -7.63 -15.20
N ARG A 193 0.06 -7.85 -16.53
CA ARG A 193 -1.20 -7.99 -17.28
C ARG A 193 -2.05 -9.16 -16.79
N HIS A 194 -1.43 -10.30 -16.51
CA HIS A 194 -2.07 -11.48 -15.95
C HIS A 194 -2.71 -11.21 -14.59
N VAL A 195 -1.97 -10.62 -13.64
CA VAL A 195 -2.47 -10.27 -12.30
C VAL A 195 -3.63 -9.27 -12.42
N GLY A 196 -3.52 -8.29 -13.32
CA GLY A 196 -4.60 -7.37 -13.60
C GLY A 196 -5.87 -8.07 -14.09
N GLY A 197 -5.75 -8.97 -15.07
CA GLY A 197 -6.87 -9.78 -15.54
C GLY A 197 -7.48 -10.67 -14.46
N TRP A 198 -6.66 -11.25 -13.59
CA TRP A 198 -7.13 -12.03 -12.44
C TRP A 198 -7.94 -11.16 -11.47
N ALA A 199 -7.45 -9.97 -11.13
CA ALA A 199 -8.14 -9.05 -10.21
C ALA A 199 -9.50 -8.61 -10.77
N ILE A 200 -9.55 -8.21 -12.04
CA ILE A 200 -10.79 -7.86 -12.73
C ILE A 200 -11.78 -9.03 -12.72
N ARG A 201 -11.31 -10.25 -13.01
CA ARG A 201 -12.16 -11.45 -12.96
C ARG A 201 -12.72 -11.69 -11.56
N LYS A 202 -11.93 -11.51 -10.50
CA LYS A 202 -12.38 -11.73 -9.12
C LYS A 202 -13.54 -10.81 -8.77
N VAL A 203 -13.46 -9.53 -9.14
CA VAL A 203 -14.54 -8.58 -8.90
C VAL A 203 -15.77 -8.89 -9.75
N LEU A 204 -15.57 -9.20 -11.05
CA LEU A 204 -16.65 -9.60 -11.94
C LEU A 204 -17.42 -10.83 -11.41
N GLU A 205 -16.71 -11.87 -11.00
CA GLU A 205 -17.34 -13.12 -10.55
C GLU A 205 -18.01 -12.97 -9.17
N LYS A 206 -17.55 -12.03 -8.34
CA LYS A 206 -18.24 -11.63 -7.10
C LYS A 206 -19.59 -10.99 -7.43
N SER A 207 -19.63 -10.03 -8.35
CA SER A 207 -20.88 -9.39 -8.77
C SER A 207 -21.82 -10.37 -9.47
N ARG A 208 -21.32 -11.20 -10.39
CA ARG A 208 -22.13 -12.25 -11.04
C ARG A 208 -22.72 -13.24 -10.05
N ARG A 209 -21.96 -13.66 -9.03
CA ARG A 209 -22.46 -14.55 -7.98
C ARG A 209 -23.60 -13.90 -7.20
N TYR A 210 -23.47 -12.61 -6.85
CA TYR A 210 -24.55 -11.88 -6.17
C TYR A 210 -25.81 -11.82 -7.03
N VAL A 211 -25.69 -11.45 -8.31
CA VAL A 211 -26.83 -11.41 -9.26
C VAL A 211 -27.47 -12.79 -9.37
N ARG A 212 -26.70 -13.85 -9.67
CA ARG A 212 -27.24 -15.21 -9.85
C ARG A 212 -27.98 -15.72 -8.61
N ALA A 213 -27.48 -15.41 -7.41
CA ALA A 213 -28.08 -15.84 -6.16
C ALA A 213 -29.39 -15.11 -5.83
N ASN A 214 -29.56 -13.88 -6.31
CA ASN A 214 -30.63 -12.98 -5.87
C ASN A 214 -31.56 -12.51 -6.99
N ILE A 215 -31.38 -12.96 -8.24
CA ILE A 215 -32.17 -12.49 -9.39
C ILE A 215 -33.68 -12.73 -9.26
N TRP A 216 -34.09 -13.70 -8.43
CA TRP A 216 -35.49 -14.05 -8.19
C TRP A 216 -36.07 -13.41 -6.92
N THR A 217 -35.36 -12.45 -6.30
CA THR A 217 -35.83 -11.79 -5.07
C THR A 217 -37.07 -10.91 -5.35
N GLU A 218 -38.05 -10.95 -4.45
CA GLU A 218 -39.18 -10.01 -4.46
C GLU A 218 -38.94 -8.78 -3.57
N ASN A 219 -37.87 -8.80 -2.76
CA ASN A 219 -37.50 -7.68 -1.90
C ASN A 219 -36.94 -6.49 -2.74
N PRO A 220 -37.56 -5.29 -2.67
CA PRO A 220 -37.12 -4.12 -3.45
C PRO A 220 -35.69 -3.66 -3.17
N VAL A 221 -35.23 -3.75 -1.91
CA VAL A 221 -33.88 -3.35 -1.51
C VAL A 221 -32.84 -4.30 -2.10
N THR A 222 -33.10 -5.60 -2.00
CA THR A 222 -32.24 -6.63 -2.63
C THR A 222 -32.24 -6.48 -4.14
N MET A 223 -33.39 -6.20 -4.76
CA MET A 223 -33.50 -6.00 -6.20
C MET A 223 -32.67 -4.80 -6.69
N SER A 224 -32.70 -3.68 -5.96
CA SER A 224 -31.83 -2.53 -6.24
C SER A 224 -30.34 -2.91 -6.18
N THR A 225 -29.95 -3.71 -5.19
CA THR A 225 -28.57 -4.21 -5.06
C THR A 225 -28.19 -5.16 -6.21
N VAL A 226 -29.13 -6.00 -6.67
CA VAL A 226 -28.94 -6.85 -7.86
C VAL A 226 -28.73 -6.01 -9.11
N GLN A 227 -29.53 -4.97 -9.33
CA GLN A 227 -29.38 -4.04 -10.46
C GLN A 227 -28.02 -3.34 -10.44
N GLN A 228 -27.56 -2.93 -9.25
CA GLN A 228 -26.23 -2.35 -9.08
C GLN A 228 -25.13 -3.34 -9.46
N HIS A 229 -25.16 -4.57 -8.94
CA HIS A 229 -24.17 -5.58 -9.30
C HIS A 229 -24.24 -5.99 -10.78
N HIS A 230 -25.41 -5.96 -11.39
CA HIS A 230 -25.57 -6.19 -12.82
C HIS A 230 -24.90 -5.10 -13.63
N SER A 231 -25.16 -3.82 -13.30
CA SER A 231 -24.52 -2.65 -13.94
C SER A 231 -23.00 -2.69 -13.80
N ILE A 232 -22.48 -3.14 -12.65
CA ILE A 232 -21.04 -3.37 -12.47
C ILE A 232 -20.51 -4.44 -13.43
N CYS A 233 -21.25 -5.53 -13.65
CA CYS A 233 -20.83 -6.57 -14.60
C CYS A 233 -20.76 -6.01 -16.03
N GLU A 234 -21.79 -5.29 -16.46
CA GLU A 234 -21.83 -4.66 -17.78
C GLU A 234 -20.65 -3.71 -17.96
N LEU A 235 -20.42 -2.81 -17.00
CA LEU A 235 -19.34 -1.84 -17.07
C LEU A 235 -17.95 -2.51 -17.20
N ILE A 236 -17.70 -3.59 -16.45
CA ILE A 236 -16.44 -4.36 -16.53
C ILE A 236 -16.31 -5.05 -17.89
N GLU A 237 -17.34 -5.76 -18.32
CA GLU A 237 -17.34 -6.53 -19.57
C GLU A 237 -17.21 -5.63 -20.80
N GLU A 238 -17.76 -4.43 -20.74
CA GLU A 238 -17.76 -3.47 -21.85
C GLU A 238 -16.49 -2.61 -21.91
N SER A 239 -15.94 -2.22 -20.77
CA SER A 239 -14.88 -1.20 -20.70
C SER A 239 -13.51 -1.78 -20.40
N LEU A 240 -13.45 -2.88 -19.65
CA LEU A 240 -12.19 -3.37 -19.08
C LEU A 240 -11.68 -4.65 -19.73
N ILE A 241 -12.59 -5.49 -20.21
CA ILE A 241 -12.28 -6.79 -20.79
C ILE A 241 -12.19 -6.68 -22.31
N GLY A 242 -11.05 -7.11 -22.85
CA GLY A 242 -10.82 -7.16 -24.29
C GLY A 242 -11.06 -8.54 -24.87
N SER A 243 -11.44 -8.59 -26.14
CA SER A 243 -11.51 -9.82 -26.93
C SER A 243 -10.11 -10.25 -27.36
N VAL A 244 -9.77 -11.54 -27.23
CA VAL A 244 -8.46 -12.08 -27.64
C VAL A 244 -8.15 -11.76 -29.09
N ALA A 245 -9.10 -12.06 -29.98
CA ALA A 245 -8.92 -11.86 -31.42
C ALA A 245 -8.68 -10.39 -31.79
N VAL A 246 -9.30 -9.46 -31.05
CA VAL A 246 -9.09 -8.02 -31.24
C VAL A 246 -7.74 -7.60 -30.68
N LEU A 247 -7.41 -8.03 -29.47
CA LEU A 247 -6.15 -7.68 -28.80
C LEU A 247 -4.92 -8.21 -29.56
N GLU A 248 -4.98 -9.41 -30.13
CA GLU A 248 -3.90 -9.95 -30.97
C GLU A 248 -3.61 -9.06 -32.19
N GLN A 249 -4.66 -8.44 -32.75
CA GLN A 249 -4.55 -7.59 -33.93
C GLN A 249 -4.17 -6.15 -33.57
N GLU A 250 -4.83 -5.57 -32.58
CA GLU A 250 -4.86 -4.13 -32.32
C GLU A 250 -4.07 -3.69 -31.08
N SER A 251 -3.74 -4.60 -30.15
CA SER A 251 -3.02 -4.25 -28.92
C SER A 251 -1.65 -3.66 -29.26
N GLN A 252 -1.30 -2.58 -28.56
CA GLN A 252 0.03 -1.97 -28.57
C GLN A 252 1.04 -2.77 -27.73
N HIS A 253 0.57 -3.74 -26.94
CA HIS A 253 1.36 -4.52 -25.99
C HIS A 253 1.26 -6.02 -26.27
N LYS A 254 1.47 -6.44 -27.53
CA LYS A 254 1.27 -7.83 -27.99
C LYS A 254 2.14 -8.85 -27.26
N ASP A 255 3.36 -8.47 -26.90
CA ASP A 255 4.32 -9.28 -26.14
C ASP A 255 3.79 -9.72 -24.77
N THR A 256 2.80 -9.02 -24.23
CA THR A 256 2.20 -9.35 -22.93
C THR A 256 1.04 -10.35 -23.01
N LEU A 257 0.56 -10.67 -24.22
CA LEU A 257 -0.59 -11.56 -24.43
C LEU A 257 -0.19 -13.05 -24.35
N GLU A 258 1.02 -13.41 -24.75
CA GLU A 258 1.50 -14.81 -24.83
C GLU A 258 1.48 -15.51 -23.46
N VAL A 259 1.90 -14.84 -22.39
CA VAL A 259 1.89 -15.42 -21.03
C VAL A 259 0.45 -15.55 -20.51
N THR A 260 -0.43 -14.60 -20.82
CA THR A 260 -1.85 -14.72 -20.42
C THR A 260 -2.55 -15.90 -21.10
N GLU A 261 -2.23 -16.17 -22.36
CA GLU A 261 -2.77 -17.29 -23.12
C GLU A 261 -2.25 -18.64 -22.58
N ALA A 262 -0.94 -18.77 -22.36
CA ALA A 262 -0.34 -19.98 -21.78
C ALA A 262 -0.91 -20.32 -20.39
N HIS A 263 -1.22 -19.32 -19.58
CA HIS A 263 -1.82 -19.50 -18.26
C HIS A 263 -3.34 -19.74 -18.29
N GLN A 264 -4.07 -19.21 -19.29
CA GLN A 264 -5.49 -19.49 -19.50
C GLN A 264 -5.77 -20.97 -19.77
N TYR A 265 -4.90 -21.65 -20.52
CA TYR A 265 -5.03 -23.09 -20.78
C TYR A 265 -4.90 -23.93 -19.51
N ARG A 266 -4.19 -23.43 -18.49
CA ARG A 266 -3.99 -24.13 -17.20
C ARG A 266 -5.09 -23.81 -16.20
N GLU A 267 -5.56 -22.56 -16.16
CA GLU A 267 -6.62 -22.10 -15.27
C GLU A 267 -7.80 -21.59 -16.08
N THR A 268 -8.79 -22.44 -16.32
CA THR A 268 -9.96 -22.10 -17.13
C THR A 268 -10.62 -20.79 -16.66
N GLY A 269 -10.48 -19.74 -17.47
CA GLY A 269 -11.29 -18.53 -17.45
C GLY A 269 -10.62 -17.22 -17.00
N LEU A 270 -9.29 -17.10 -16.97
CA LEU A 270 -8.67 -15.78 -16.88
C LEU A 270 -9.22 -14.87 -17.98
N VAL A 271 -9.46 -13.58 -17.71
CA VAL A 271 -9.98 -12.63 -18.72
C VAL A 271 -8.82 -11.83 -19.32
N HIS A 272 -8.93 -11.46 -20.60
CA HIS A 272 -8.01 -10.48 -21.17
C HIS A 272 -8.50 -9.08 -20.87
N ILE A 273 -7.56 -8.20 -20.52
CA ILE A 273 -7.86 -6.81 -20.21
C ILE A 273 -7.41 -5.92 -21.36
N GLU A 274 -8.16 -4.85 -21.58
CA GLU A 274 -7.85 -3.79 -22.54
C GLU A 274 -6.52 -3.10 -22.22
N ASP A 275 -5.88 -2.51 -23.23
CA ASP A 275 -4.57 -1.86 -23.06
C ASP A 275 -4.60 -0.70 -22.07
N ALA A 276 -5.72 0.03 -21.99
CA ALA A 276 -5.91 1.09 -21.00
C ALA A 276 -5.83 0.53 -19.57
N VAL A 277 -6.47 -0.61 -19.33
CA VAL A 277 -6.46 -1.30 -18.03
C VAL A 277 -5.08 -1.86 -17.73
N TYR A 278 -4.41 -2.43 -18.72
CA TYR A 278 -3.03 -2.88 -18.57
C TYR A 278 -2.09 -1.73 -18.15
N ARG A 279 -2.19 -0.56 -18.79
CA ARG A 279 -1.42 0.63 -18.42
C ARG A 279 -1.72 1.11 -17.00
N PHE A 280 -2.98 1.03 -16.56
CA PHE A 280 -3.33 1.29 -15.16
C PHE A 280 -2.59 0.34 -14.21
N PHE A 281 -2.60 -0.97 -14.48
CA PHE A 281 -1.90 -1.95 -13.62
C PHE A 281 -0.39 -1.79 -13.64
N MET A 282 0.21 -1.40 -14.77
CA MET A 282 1.63 -1.04 -14.82
C MET A 282 1.96 0.16 -13.93
N PHE A 283 1.10 1.18 -13.94
CA PHE A 283 1.27 2.33 -13.06
C PHE A 283 1.06 1.97 -11.58
N LEU A 284 0.07 1.12 -11.28
CA LEU A 284 -0.14 0.60 -9.94
C LEU A 284 1.08 -0.18 -9.43
N GLU A 285 1.67 -1.03 -10.27
CA GLU A 285 2.88 -1.79 -9.92
C GLU A 285 4.07 -0.86 -9.64
N LYS A 286 4.23 0.21 -10.42
CA LYS A 286 5.24 1.25 -10.19
C LYS A 286 5.08 1.90 -8.82
N GLN A 287 3.85 2.25 -8.43
CA GLN A 287 3.57 2.78 -7.10
C GLN A 287 3.80 1.73 -6.00
N ARG A 288 3.37 0.48 -6.22
CA ARG A 288 3.55 -0.62 -5.27
C ARG A 288 5.03 -0.86 -4.96
N VAL A 289 5.89 -0.97 -5.97
CA VAL A 289 7.34 -1.14 -5.80
C VAL A 289 7.97 0.05 -5.09
N HIS A 290 7.52 1.27 -5.41
CA HIS A 290 8.01 2.48 -4.74
C HIS A 290 7.61 2.56 -3.26
N LEU A 291 6.48 1.96 -2.87
CA LEU A 291 5.98 1.97 -1.50
C LEU A 291 6.38 0.72 -0.69
N LEU A 292 6.68 -0.39 -1.37
CA LEU A 292 7.07 -1.67 -0.77
C LEU A 292 8.50 -2.03 -1.20
N ASN A 293 9.47 -1.27 -0.70
CA ASN A 293 10.89 -1.54 -0.86
C ASN A 293 11.63 -1.46 0.47
N ASP A 294 12.89 -1.88 0.47
CA ASP A 294 13.72 -1.95 1.67
C ASP A 294 13.88 -0.59 2.37
N GLY A 295 13.86 0.51 1.61
CA GLY A 295 13.87 1.85 2.17
C GLY A 295 12.62 2.12 3.00
N MET A 296 11.44 1.83 2.46
CA MET A 296 10.17 1.98 3.17
C MET A 296 10.00 0.97 4.31
N LEU A 297 10.52 -0.26 4.17
CA LEU A 297 10.50 -1.25 5.25
C LEU A 297 11.28 -0.77 6.48
N ARG A 298 12.39 -0.08 6.28
CA ARG A 298 13.20 0.48 7.39
C ARG A 298 12.56 1.71 8.03
N ILE A 299 11.76 2.48 7.30
CA ILE A 299 11.06 3.68 7.81
C ILE A 299 9.78 3.29 8.56
N GLU A 300 8.91 2.53 7.89
CA GLU A 300 7.56 2.21 8.36
C GLU A 300 7.53 0.93 9.19
N GLY A 301 8.59 0.10 9.12
CA GLY A 301 8.73 -1.13 9.89
C GLY A 301 7.58 -2.10 9.63
N ALA A 302 6.97 -2.58 10.71
CA ALA A 302 5.83 -3.49 10.65
C ALA A 302 4.58 -2.87 10.00
N ASN A 303 4.46 -1.54 9.93
CA ASN A 303 3.29 -0.85 9.39
C ASN A 303 3.43 -0.52 7.88
N MET A 304 4.50 -0.97 7.23
CA MET A 304 4.79 -0.65 5.82
C MET A 304 3.62 -1.00 4.90
N VAL A 305 2.98 -2.14 5.10
CA VAL A 305 1.90 -2.61 4.23
C VAL A 305 0.66 -1.74 4.38
N GLU A 306 0.25 -1.44 5.62
CA GLU A 306 -0.89 -0.58 5.93
C GLU A 306 -0.67 0.82 5.36
N GLU A 307 0.53 1.37 5.50
CA GLU A 307 0.86 2.70 5.02
C GLU A 307 0.96 2.77 3.50
N ALA A 308 1.54 1.75 2.85
CA ALA A 308 1.54 1.62 1.39
C ALA A 308 0.11 1.52 0.85
N TYR A 309 -0.74 0.70 1.48
CA TYR A 309 -2.15 0.58 1.14
C TYR A 309 -2.88 1.92 1.26
N ARG A 310 -2.68 2.65 2.37
CA ARG A 310 -3.28 3.98 2.60
C ARG A 310 -2.86 4.97 1.52
N LYS A 311 -1.56 5.05 1.22
CA LYS A 311 -0.99 5.92 0.16
C LYS A 311 -1.55 5.57 -1.22
N LEU A 312 -1.68 4.29 -1.56
CA LEU A 312 -2.27 3.85 -2.84
C LEU A 312 -3.75 4.24 -2.94
N LYS A 313 -4.51 4.07 -1.87
CA LYS A 313 -5.94 4.42 -1.81
C LYS A 313 -6.20 5.93 -1.91
N GLU A 314 -5.31 6.74 -1.36
CA GLU A 314 -5.40 8.20 -1.40
C GLU A 314 -4.80 8.80 -2.68
N ASN A 315 -4.12 8.00 -3.51
CA ASN A 315 -3.46 8.46 -4.72
C ASN A 315 -4.47 8.91 -5.80
N ASN A 316 -4.56 10.23 -6.02
CA ASN A 316 -5.46 10.83 -7.00
C ASN A 316 -5.10 10.50 -8.44
N GLU A 317 -3.82 10.30 -8.76
CA GLU A 317 -3.40 9.92 -10.12
C GLU A 317 -3.84 8.49 -10.46
N LEU A 318 -3.75 7.56 -9.51
CA LEU A 318 -4.30 6.21 -9.65
C LEU A 318 -5.81 6.25 -9.91
N LYS A 319 -6.55 7.09 -9.16
CA LYS A 319 -8.00 7.28 -9.36
C LYS A 319 -8.32 7.81 -10.75
N LEU A 320 -7.57 8.80 -11.23
CA LEU A 320 -7.76 9.38 -12.56
C LEU A 320 -7.50 8.35 -13.66
N LYS A 321 -6.37 7.65 -13.62
CA LYS A 321 -6.04 6.57 -14.58
C LYS A 321 -7.05 5.43 -14.55
N TRP A 322 -7.59 5.13 -13.37
CA TRP A 322 -8.67 4.17 -13.22
C TRP A 322 -9.95 4.64 -13.93
N GLN A 323 -10.34 5.90 -13.74
CA GLN A 323 -11.53 6.48 -14.39
C GLN A 323 -11.40 6.53 -15.91
N GLU A 324 -10.20 6.78 -16.44
CA GLU A 324 -9.88 6.76 -17.87
C GLU A 324 -10.12 5.39 -18.52
N CYS A 325 -10.04 4.29 -17.75
CA CYS A 325 -10.36 2.95 -18.24
C CYS A 325 -11.84 2.77 -18.61
N PHE A 326 -12.71 3.71 -18.23
CA PHE A 326 -14.15 3.68 -18.47
C PHE A 326 -14.62 4.85 -19.33
N ASN A 327 -13.84 5.20 -20.34
CA ASN A 327 -14.10 6.39 -21.16
C ASN A 327 -15.55 6.43 -21.67
N SER A 328 -16.22 7.55 -21.39
CA SER A 328 -17.68 7.70 -21.46
C SER A 328 -18.26 7.72 -22.87
N LYS A 329 -17.44 7.95 -23.90
CA LYS A 329 -17.90 7.92 -25.30
C LYS A 329 -18.37 6.53 -25.70
N ASP A 330 -17.63 5.48 -25.33
CA ASP A 330 -17.99 4.09 -25.65
C ASP A 330 -19.13 3.53 -24.77
N CYS A 331 -19.34 4.10 -23.58
CA CYS A 331 -20.34 3.63 -22.61
C CYS A 331 -21.71 4.32 -22.80
N GLU A 332 -21.75 5.60 -23.18
CA GLU A 332 -22.99 6.27 -23.61
C GLU A 332 -23.56 5.64 -24.90
N GLU A 333 -22.66 5.16 -25.78
CA GLU A 333 -23.01 4.38 -26.97
C GLU A 333 -23.50 2.95 -26.66
N ARG A 334 -23.75 2.52 -25.41
CA ARG A 334 -24.14 1.12 -25.10
C ARG A 334 -25.38 0.92 -24.23
N LYS A 335 -26.12 1.99 -23.88
CA LYS A 335 -27.35 1.93 -23.04
C LYS A 335 -28.45 0.99 -23.60
N GLU A 336 -29.08 0.17 -22.76
CA GLU A 336 -30.15 -0.80 -23.08
C GLU A 336 -31.18 -0.38 -24.14
N ILE A 337 -31.63 -1.36 -24.96
CA ILE A 337 -32.67 -1.21 -26.01
C ILE A 337 -33.98 -0.61 -25.45
N LEU A 338 -34.32 -0.94 -24.20
CA LEU A 338 -35.50 -0.44 -23.52
C LEU A 338 -35.45 1.08 -23.27
N LYS A 339 -34.24 1.63 -23.08
CA LYS A 339 -34.02 3.06 -22.77
C LYS A 339 -33.87 3.93 -24.01
N ASP A 340 -33.72 3.33 -25.18
CA ASP A 340 -33.59 4.03 -26.45
C ASP A 340 -34.89 4.75 -26.82
N ARG A 341 -34.77 6.06 -27.04
CA ARG A 341 -35.86 6.98 -27.40
C ARG A 341 -35.86 7.35 -28.89
N SER A 342 -34.93 6.82 -29.68
CA SER A 342 -34.87 7.07 -31.11
C SER A 342 -36.07 6.44 -31.84
N PRO A 343 -36.61 7.09 -32.90
CA PRO A 343 -37.68 6.50 -33.70
C PRO A 343 -37.27 5.13 -34.23
N GLY A 344 -38.10 4.10 -34.03
CA GLY A 344 -37.79 2.73 -34.47
C GLY A 344 -36.61 2.06 -33.74
N LYS A 345 -36.18 2.61 -32.58
CA LYS A 345 -35.03 2.13 -31.80
C LYS A 345 -33.74 2.02 -32.65
N VAL A 346 -33.56 2.96 -33.59
CA VAL A 346 -32.43 3.00 -34.55
C VAL A 346 -31.08 2.96 -33.83
N SER A 347 -30.91 3.74 -32.77
CA SER A 347 -29.64 3.75 -32.02
C SER A 347 -29.34 2.38 -31.39
N SER A 348 -30.35 1.68 -30.87
CA SER A 348 -30.21 0.30 -30.38
C SER A 348 -29.90 -0.70 -31.47
N HIS A 349 -30.50 -0.52 -32.64
CA HIS A 349 -30.24 -1.37 -33.79
C HIS A 349 -28.80 -1.22 -34.29
N GLU A 350 -28.32 0.00 -34.48
CA GLU A 350 -26.93 0.30 -34.86
C GLU A 350 -25.94 -0.28 -33.84
N ARG A 351 -26.26 -0.19 -32.54
CA ARG A 351 -25.44 -0.78 -31.48
C ARG A 351 -25.43 -2.30 -31.49
N LEU A 352 -26.58 -2.92 -31.74
CA LEU A 352 -26.66 -4.38 -31.87
C LEU A 352 -25.83 -4.87 -33.04
N LEU A 353 -25.81 -4.11 -34.15
CA LEU A 353 -24.96 -4.37 -35.31
C LEU A 353 -23.48 -4.13 -34.98
N HIS A 354 -23.12 -3.04 -34.32
CA HIS A 354 -21.73 -2.77 -33.93
C HIS A 354 -21.19 -3.81 -32.92
N PHE A 355 -22.02 -4.22 -31.96
CA PHE A 355 -21.72 -5.31 -31.03
C PHE A 355 -21.50 -6.64 -31.77
N LEU A 356 -22.31 -6.89 -32.79
CA LEU A 356 -22.21 -8.08 -33.64
C LEU A 356 -20.96 -8.04 -34.54
N GLU A 357 -20.57 -6.88 -35.06
CA GLU A 357 -19.30 -6.67 -35.76
C GLU A 357 -18.11 -6.94 -34.83
N LYS A 358 -18.13 -6.32 -33.63
CA LYS A 358 -17.05 -6.41 -32.64
C LYS A 358 -16.85 -7.83 -32.09
N HIS A 359 -17.93 -8.58 -31.88
CA HIS A 359 -17.87 -9.87 -31.19
C HIS A 359 -18.02 -11.08 -32.11
N SER A 360 -18.61 -10.94 -33.30
CA SER A 360 -18.76 -11.92 -34.39
C SER A 360 -19.31 -13.32 -34.06
N ASP A 361 -19.55 -13.62 -32.78
CA ASP A 361 -19.88 -14.93 -32.21
C ASP A 361 -21.18 -14.86 -31.39
N ALA A 362 -22.11 -15.76 -31.70
CA ALA A 362 -23.36 -15.95 -30.99
C ALA A 362 -23.18 -16.36 -29.51
N SER A 363 -22.02 -16.92 -29.14
CA SER A 363 -21.73 -17.30 -27.74
C SER A 363 -21.73 -16.10 -26.80
N VAL A 364 -21.43 -14.90 -27.31
CA VAL A 364 -21.44 -13.65 -26.53
C VAL A 364 -22.88 -13.22 -26.22
N PHE A 365 -23.79 -13.33 -27.19
CA PHE A 365 -25.22 -13.06 -26.98
C PHE A 365 -25.86 -13.99 -25.93
N VAL A 366 -25.42 -15.25 -25.88
CA VAL A 366 -25.85 -16.22 -24.85
C VAL A 366 -25.41 -15.79 -23.46
N ARG A 367 -24.32 -15.04 -23.31
CA ARG A 367 -23.84 -14.56 -22.01
C ARG A 367 -24.57 -13.29 -21.58
N VAL A 368 -24.76 -12.36 -22.51
CA VAL A 368 -25.27 -11.00 -22.25
C VAL A 368 -26.79 -10.98 -22.06
N TYR A 369 -27.55 -11.57 -22.99
CA TYR A 369 -29.01 -11.48 -22.95
C TYR A 369 -29.62 -12.66 -22.23
N THR A 370 -30.72 -12.51 -21.50
CA THR A 370 -31.52 -13.62 -20.96
C THR A 370 -32.26 -14.37 -22.08
N LYS A 371 -32.76 -15.58 -21.81
CA LYS A 371 -33.57 -16.31 -22.81
C LYS A 371 -34.83 -15.52 -23.20
N ALA A 372 -35.46 -14.82 -22.25
CA ALA A 372 -36.63 -13.99 -22.52
C ALA A 372 -36.28 -12.80 -23.43
N GLN A 373 -35.18 -12.08 -23.15
CA GLN A 373 -34.72 -10.98 -23.99
C GLN A 373 -34.35 -11.46 -25.40
N LEU A 374 -33.70 -12.62 -25.54
CA LEU A 374 -33.40 -13.21 -26.85
C LEU A 374 -34.67 -13.58 -27.61
N ILE A 375 -35.70 -14.08 -26.92
CA ILE A 375 -37.01 -14.34 -27.52
C ILE A 375 -37.64 -13.03 -28.01
N SER A 376 -37.67 -11.99 -27.18
CA SER A 376 -38.21 -10.68 -27.57
C SER A 376 -37.46 -10.08 -28.77
N LEU A 377 -36.13 -10.19 -28.79
CA LEU A 377 -35.33 -9.76 -29.94
C LEU A 377 -35.58 -10.60 -31.18
N CYS A 378 -35.64 -11.93 -31.05
CA CYS A 378 -35.99 -12.81 -32.16
C CYS A 378 -37.35 -12.42 -32.75
N MET A 379 -38.35 -12.17 -31.91
CA MET A 379 -39.66 -11.72 -32.40
C MET A 379 -39.60 -10.32 -33.03
N ALA A 380 -38.85 -9.38 -32.44
CA ALA A 380 -38.71 -8.01 -32.95
C ALA A 380 -38.03 -7.92 -34.32
N TYR A 381 -37.16 -8.88 -34.62
CA TYR A 381 -36.49 -9.06 -35.92
C TYR A 381 -37.15 -10.14 -36.79
N GLU A 382 -38.35 -10.61 -36.42
CA GLU A 382 -39.13 -11.63 -37.16
C GLU A 382 -38.37 -12.94 -37.41
N VAL A 383 -37.42 -13.26 -36.54
CA VAL A 383 -36.65 -14.51 -36.55
C VAL A 383 -37.57 -15.66 -36.17
N ARG A 384 -37.55 -16.73 -36.98
CA ARG A 384 -38.30 -17.96 -36.66
C ARG A 384 -37.57 -18.77 -35.59
N PHE A 385 -38.25 -19.06 -34.49
CA PHE A 385 -37.76 -19.95 -33.43
C PHE A 385 -38.90 -20.79 -32.84
N LYS A 386 -38.56 -21.85 -32.12
CA LYS A 386 -39.50 -22.64 -31.30
C LYS A 386 -39.32 -22.25 -29.84
N GLN A 387 -40.41 -22.21 -29.08
CA GLN A 387 -40.37 -21.82 -27.66
C GLN A 387 -39.44 -22.72 -26.80
N ARG A 388 -39.29 -23.98 -27.23
CA ARG A 388 -38.39 -24.97 -26.62
C ARG A 388 -36.91 -24.80 -27.00
N ASP A 389 -36.58 -23.90 -27.93
CA ASP A 389 -35.20 -23.72 -28.38
C ASP A 389 -34.31 -23.22 -27.24
N THR A 390 -33.06 -23.66 -27.27
CA THR A 390 -32.08 -23.28 -26.25
C THR A 390 -31.60 -21.85 -26.47
N LYS A 391 -31.07 -21.23 -25.42
CA LYS A 391 -30.48 -19.90 -25.48
C LYS A 391 -29.43 -19.76 -26.60
N LYS A 392 -28.64 -20.81 -26.81
CA LYS A 392 -27.62 -20.90 -27.87
C LYS A 392 -28.24 -20.91 -29.27
N VAL A 393 -29.30 -21.70 -29.48
CA VAL A 393 -30.01 -21.74 -30.76
C VAL A 393 -30.62 -20.38 -31.07
N LEU A 394 -31.33 -19.77 -30.11
CA LEU A 394 -31.93 -18.44 -30.26
C LEU A 394 -30.88 -17.36 -30.62
N ALA A 395 -29.77 -17.33 -29.90
CA ALA A 395 -28.68 -16.39 -30.17
C ALA A 395 -28.06 -16.60 -31.56
N THR A 396 -27.86 -17.85 -31.98
CA THR A 396 -27.25 -18.17 -33.28
C THR A 396 -28.14 -17.71 -34.42
N THR A 397 -29.43 -18.06 -34.37
CA THR A 397 -30.40 -17.68 -35.41
C THR A 397 -30.59 -16.16 -35.48
N LEU A 398 -30.62 -15.48 -34.33
CA LEU A 398 -30.70 -14.02 -34.27
C LEU A 398 -29.47 -13.36 -34.91
N VAL A 399 -28.26 -13.81 -34.57
CA VAL A 399 -27.00 -13.28 -35.14
C VAL A 399 -26.95 -13.48 -36.65
N GLU A 400 -27.32 -14.67 -37.15
CA GLU A 400 -27.39 -14.92 -38.60
C GLU A 400 -28.38 -14.00 -39.31
N THR A 401 -29.52 -13.72 -38.67
CA THR A 401 -30.54 -12.83 -39.25
C THR A 401 -30.07 -11.37 -39.24
N LEU A 402 -29.41 -10.93 -38.18
CA LEU A 402 -28.83 -9.59 -38.08
C LEU A 402 -27.69 -9.36 -39.08
N LYS A 403 -26.87 -10.39 -39.38
CA LYS A 403 -25.85 -10.33 -40.44
C LYS A 403 -26.46 -10.17 -41.84
N GLN A 404 -27.69 -10.63 -42.04
CA GLN A 404 -28.40 -10.55 -43.33
C GLN A 404 -29.32 -9.33 -43.42
N ALA A 405 -29.63 -8.69 -42.29
CA ALA A 405 -30.52 -7.55 -42.24
C ALA A 405 -29.85 -6.30 -42.86
N THR A 406 -30.43 -5.78 -43.94
CA THR A 406 -30.02 -4.51 -44.58
C THR A 406 -30.79 -3.29 -44.05
N CYS A 407 -31.60 -3.46 -43.01
CA CYS A 407 -32.43 -2.39 -42.47
C CYS A 407 -31.61 -1.46 -41.57
N ARG A 408 -32.05 -0.20 -41.39
CA ARG A 408 -31.46 0.77 -40.45
C ARG A 408 -32.15 0.80 -39.08
N SER A 409 -33.18 -0.02 -38.86
CA SER A 409 -34.00 0.01 -37.63
C SER A 409 -34.56 -1.37 -37.28
N ILE A 410 -35.04 -1.52 -36.03
CA ILE A 410 -35.72 -2.74 -35.57
C ILE A 410 -37.10 -2.82 -36.26
N PRO A 411 -37.44 -3.91 -36.98
CA PRO A 411 -38.70 -4.02 -37.71
C PRO A 411 -39.94 -3.92 -36.83
N PHE A 412 -39.94 -4.58 -35.67
CA PHE A 412 -41.09 -4.61 -34.77
C PHE A 412 -40.68 -4.25 -33.33
N THR A 413 -40.68 -2.95 -33.04
CA THR A 413 -40.20 -2.41 -31.74
C THR A 413 -41.13 -2.70 -30.57
N ALA A 414 -42.41 -3.01 -30.82
CA ALA A 414 -43.44 -3.25 -29.82
C ALA A 414 -43.06 -4.28 -28.75
N LEU A 415 -42.34 -5.33 -29.14
CA LEU A 415 -41.97 -6.45 -28.28
C LEU A 415 -40.73 -6.18 -27.42
N VAL A 416 -40.08 -5.04 -27.67
CA VAL A 416 -38.89 -4.54 -26.98
C VAL A 416 -39.11 -3.10 -26.49
N ASP A 417 -40.38 -2.66 -26.41
CA ASP A 417 -40.77 -1.34 -25.95
C ASP A 417 -41.84 -1.44 -24.86
N ASP A 418 -41.44 -1.22 -23.62
CA ASP A 418 -42.31 -1.35 -22.44
C ASP A 418 -43.42 -0.28 -22.39
N ARG A 419 -43.42 0.69 -23.32
CA ARG A 419 -44.37 1.81 -23.38
C ARG A 419 -45.68 1.50 -24.09
N GLN A 420 -45.79 0.38 -24.80
CA GLN A 420 -46.99 0.11 -25.61
C GLN A 420 -48.22 -0.34 -24.80
N PHE A 421 -48.12 -0.40 -23.47
CA PHE A 421 -49.24 -0.75 -22.58
C PHE A 421 -49.76 0.41 -21.70
N GLU A 422 -49.36 1.66 -21.92
CA GLU A 422 -50.12 2.80 -21.41
C GLU A 422 -51.24 3.15 -22.39
N VAL A 423 -52.38 2.46 -22.25
CA VAL A 423 -53.64 2.90 -22.84
C VAL A 423 -54.01 4.23 -22.19
N VAL A 424 -53.90 5.30 -22.97
CA VAL A 424 -54.46 6.61 -22.69
C VAL A 424 -55.94 6.44 -22.36
N ARG A 425 -56.32 6.63 -21.09
CA ARG A 425 -57.72 6.92 -20.74
C ARG A 425 -58.02 8.32 -21.27
N THR A 426 -58.68 8.39 -22.41
CA THR A 426 -59.15 9.65 -22.99
C THR A 426 -60.21 10.28 -22.10
N ILE A 427 -60.02 11.57 -21.87
CA ILE A 427 -60.89 12.49 -21.14
C ILE A 427 -62.18 12.71 -21.94
N ASN A 428 -63.31 12.24 -21.41
CA ASN A 428 -64.56 12.99 -21.20
C ASN A 428 -65.71 12.03 -20.93
N ASP A 429 -66.14 11.97 -19.67
CA ASP A 429 -67.55 12.17 -19.31
C ASP A 429 -67.59 12.61 -17.85
N GLU A 430 -68.08 13.83 -17.64
CA GLU A 430 -68.38 14.45 -16.36
C GLU A 430 -69.52 13.69 -15.66
N ALA A 431 -69.37 13.37 -14.38
CA ALA A 431 -70.40 13.55 -13.35
C ALA A 431 -69.88 13.09 -11.98
N ASP A 432 -69.91 14.03 -11.02
CA ASP A 432 -70.20 13.86 -9.59
C ASP A 432 -69.94 12.50 -8.92
N ALA A 433 -68.99 12.48 -7.99
CA ALA A 433 -69.31 12.43 -6.55
C ALA A 433 -68.05 12.26 -5.68
N THR A 434 -67.78 13.31 -4.92
CA THR A 434 -67.25 13.36 -3.56
C THR A 434 -67.13 12.02 -2.80
N ILE A 435 -65.99 11.77 -2.14
CA ILE A 435 -65.85 11.69 -0.67
C ILE A 435 -64.36 11.52 -0.31
N ASP A 436 -63.80 12.62 0.17
CA ASP A 436 -62.95 12.81 1.34
C ASP A 436 -62.48 11.56 2.14
N ARG A 437 -61.16 11.41 2.28
CA ARG A 437 -60.44 11.41 3.58
C ARG A 437 -58.94 11.23 3.38
N ASN A 438 -58.22 12.34 3.45
CA ASN A 438 -56.82 12.40 3.93
C ASN A 438 -56.87 12.85 5.42
N PRO A 439 -55.77 12.97 6.19
CA PRO A 439 -54.39 12.55 5.96
C PRO A 439 -53.71 11.94 7.21
N LYS A 440 -52.51 11.35 7.03
CA LYS A 440 -51.39 11.64 7.94
C LYS A 440 -50.09 11.80 7.15
N HIS A 441 -49.72 13.07 7.02
CA HIS A 441 -48.38 13.58 6.76
C HIS A 441 -47.33 12.90 7.67
N ILE A 442 -46.26 12.38 7.07
CA ILE A 442 -44.91 12.62 7.58
C ILE A 442 -44.11 13.15 6.39
N ASP A 443 -43.68 14.39 6.55
CA ASP A 443 -42.88 15.17 5.64
C ASP A 443 -41.41 14.79 5.82
N CYS A 444 -40.73 14.34 4.76
CA CYS A 444 -39.28 14.38 4.65
C CYS A 444 -38.92 14.87 3.26
N ARG A 445 -38.52 16.14 3.25
CA ARG A 445 -38.00 16.93 2.13
C ARG A 445 -36.81 16.30 1.42
N SER A 446 -36.64 16.77 0.18
CA SER A 446 -35.45 16.74 -0.69
C SER A 446 -35.21 15.47 -1.52
N ASN A 447 -36.08 15.27 -2.52
CA ASN A 447 -35.65 14.64 -3.77
C ASN A 447 -34.71 15.61 -4.51
N GLN A 448 -33.42 15.53 -4.22
CA GLN A 448 -32.40 15.95 -5.18
C GLN A 448 -32.23 14.82 -6.20
N SER A 449 -32.63 15.13 -7.42
CA SER A 449 -32.23 14.41 -8.64
C SER A 449 -30.71 14.27 -8.66
N LEU A 450 -30.20 13.12 -8.26
CA LEU A 450 -28.82 12.71 -8.54
C LEU A 450 -28.76 12.38 -10.03
N ASP A 451 -28.18 13.28 -10.81
CA ASP A 451 -27.81 13.03 -12.20
C ASP A 451 -27.07 11.69 -12.34
N ASP A 452 -27.44 10.90 -13.35
CA ASP A 452 -26.92 9.55 -13.65
C ASP A 452 -25.38 9.50 -13.76
N THR A 453 -24.71 10.65 -13.99
CA THR A 453 -23.25 10.81 -13.98
C THR A 453 -22.62 10.64 -12.59
N ASN A 454 -23.31 11.01 -11.51
CA ASN A 454 -22.80 10.84 -10.14
C ASN A 454 -22.80 9.37 -9.71
N TRP A 455 -23.73 8.56 -10.22
CA TRP A 455 -23.81 7.12 -9.92
C TRP A 455 -22.68 6.32 -10.56
N LEU A 456 -22.30 6.66 -11.79
CA LEU A 456 -21.16 6.07 -12.48
C LEU A 456 -19.83 6.34 -11.75
N LEU A 457 -19.65 7.55 -11.21
CA LEU A 457 -18.47 7.92 -10.43
C LEU A 457 -18.40 7.15 -9.09
N LEU A 458 -19.52 7.05 -8.37
CA LEU A 458 -19.61 6.29 -7.12
C LEU A 458 -19.34 4.79 -7.32
N SER A 459 -19.79 4.22 -8.45
CA SER A 459 -19.51 2.82 -8.84
C SER A 459 -18.02 2.61 -9.15
N LYS A 460 -17.39 3.55 -9.87
CA LYS A 460 -15.95 3.52 -10.21
C LYS A 460 -15.06 3.57 -8.97
N ASP A 461 -15.39 4.42 -7.99
CA ASP A 461 -14.63 4.58 -6.74
C ASP A 461 -14.81 3.39 -5.79
N SER A 462 -16.05 2.88 -5.65
CA SER A 462 -16.34 1.66 -4.87
C SER A 462 -15.65 0.42 -5.46
N PHE A 463 -15.51 0.38 -6.78
CA PHE A 463 -14.80 -0.69 -7.48
C PHE A 463 -13.29 -0.62 -7.26
N LEU A 464 -12.67 0.55 -7.42
CA LEU A 464 -11.24 0.73 -7.13
C LEU A 464 -10.93 0.34 -5.68
N GLN A 465 -11.82 0.69 -4.75
CA GLN A 465 -11.73 0.30 -3.36
C GLN A 465 -11.78 -1.23 -3.17
N SER A 466 -12.64 -1.92 -3.93
CA SER A 466 -12.73 -3.39 -3.89
C SER A 466 -11.51 -4.07 -4.52
N LEU A 467 -10.86 -3.42 -5.49
CA LEU A 467 -9.69 -3.94 -6.17
C LEU A 467 -8.41 -3.73 -5.37
N ILE A 468 -8.30 -2.61 -4.66
CA ILE A 468 -7.21 -2.32 -3.71
C ILE A 468 -7.31 -3.21 -2.45
N ASN A 469 -8.52 -3.65 -2.08
CA ASN A 469 -8.78 -4.55 -0.94
C ASN A 469 -8.50 -6.04 -1.22
N LEU A 470 -8.28 -6.42 -2.48
CA LEU A 470 -7.92 -7.77 -2.91
C LEU A 470 -6.40 -7.89 -2.99
#